data_AF-A0A0A9WG54-F1
#
_entry.id   AF-A0A0A9WG54-F1
#
_cell.length_a   1.000
_cell.length_b   1.000
_cell.length_c   1.000
_cell.angle_alpha   90.00
_cell.angle_beta   90.00
_cell.angle_gamma   90.00
#
_symmetry.space_group_name_H-M   'P 1'
#
loop_
_entity.id
_entity.type
_entity.pdbx_description
1 polymer ?
#
loop_
_entity_poly.entity_id
_entity_poly.type
_entity_poly.pdbx_seq_one_letter_code
_entity_poly.pdbx_strand_id
1 'polypeptide(L)'
;MANFLARFQDDVESSLSLIRKSLRNQNMMNDGTQFEGNAFHSFVILGASGDLAKKKTYPTVWWLFRDGLLPNNIVFVGYARSNLTIDELKERVRPYMKVQPEEEQTYAEFWRLNHYICGTYTGRTDFEMLNQKLTSLEPVAGANRIYYLALPPSVFE
;
A
#
# COMPACT_ATOMS: atom_id res chain seq x y z
N MET A 1 -48.96 26.54 15.34
CA MET A 1 -47.71 25.87 15.75
C MET A 1 -47.56 24.45 15.20
N ALA A 2 -48.63 23.64 15.09
CA ALA A 2 -48.53 22.26 14.55
C ALA A 2 -47.94 22.15 13.13
N ASN A 3 -48.27 23.06 12.21
CA ASN A 3 -47.74 23.06 10.82
C ASN A 3 -46.25 23.39 10.70
N PHE A 4 -45.66 24.08 11.68
CA PHE A 4 -44.23 24.44 11.65
C PHE A 4 -43.35 23.26 12.08
N LEU A 5 -43.79 22.53 13.11
CA LEU A 5 -43.10 21.34 13.61
C LEU A 5 -43.19 20.17 12.61
N ALA A 6 -44.32 20.00 11.93
CA ALA A 6 -44.47 19.00 10.86
C ALA A 6 -43.51 19.27 9.70
N ARG A 7 -43.42 20.52 9.23
CA ARG A 7 -42.47 20.93 8.18
C ARG A 7 -41.01 20.75 8.58
N PHE A 8 -40.67 21.02 9.84
CA PHE A 8 -39.32 20.79 10.37
C PHE A 8 -38.99 19.30 10.47
N GLN A 9 -39.93 18.45 10.89
CA GLN A 9 -39.75 17.00 10.93
C GLN A 9 -39.60 16.38 9.53
N ASP A 10 -40.39 16.85 8.56
CA ASP A 10 -40.30 16.41 7.16
C ASP A 10 -38.95 16.79 6.54
N ASP A 11 -38.44 17.98 6.85
CA ASP A 11 -37.15 18.47 6.32
C ASP A 11 -35.96 17.74 6.95
N VAL A 12 -36.05 17.40 8.25
CA VAL A 12 -35.04 16.60 8.95
C VAL A 12 -35.03 15.17 8.44
N GLU A 13 -36.19 14.51 8.26
CA GLU A 13 -36.18 13.15 7.72
C GLU A 13 -35.83 13.09 6.24
N SER A 14 -36.18 14.11 5.46
CA SER A 14 -35.67 14.26 4.10
C SER A 14 -34.14 14.34 4.10
N SER A 15 -33.56 15.18 4.95
CA SER A 15 -32.10 15.33 5.10
C SER A 15 -31.43 14.04 5.59
N LEU A 16 -32.00 13.36 6.59
CA LEU A 16 -31.50 12.09 7.10
C LEU A 16 -31.63 10.97 6.06
N SER A 17 -32.69 10.97 5.24
CA SER A 17 -32.84 10.04 4.13
C SER A 17 -31.79 10.26 3.05
N LEU A 18 -31.45 11.51 2.75
CA LEU A 18 -30.39 11.88 1.79
C LEU A 18 -29.01 11.48 2.33
N ILE A 19 -28.74 11.70 3.62
CA ILE A 19 -27.50 11.26 4.27
C ILE A 19 -27.40 9.73 4.25
N ARG A 20 -28.46 9.01 4.65
CA ARG A 20 -28.49 7.53 4.60
C ARG A 20 -28.31 7.01 3.17
N LYS A 21 -28.90 7.68 2.18
CA LYS A 21 -28.75 7.33 0.75
C LYS A 21 -27.35 7.61 0.24
N SER A 22 -26.72 8.71 0.66
CA SER A 22 -25.32 9.06 0.36
C SER A 22 -24.35 8.06 0.98
N LEU A 23 -24.56 7.70 2.25
CA LEU A 23 -23.74 6.72 2.98
C LEU A 23 -23.94 5.28 2.51
N ARG A 24 -25.12 4.95 1.94
CA ARG A 24 -25.37 3.66 1.29
C ARG A 24 -24.87 3.60 -0.16
N ASN A 25 -24.49 4.74 -0.75
CA ASN A 25 -23.95 4.75 -2.09
C ASN A 25 -22.55 4.12 -2.05
N GLN A 26 -22.42 2.90 -2.57
CA GLN A 26 -21.11 2.21 -2.65
C GLN A 26 -20.06 3.05 -3.41
N ASN A 27 -20.49 4.04 -4.19
CA ASN A 27 -19.62 4.99 -4.87
C ASN A 27 -18.93 6.01 -3.94
N MET A 28 -19.42 6.31 -2.73
CA MET A 28 -18.71 7.22 -1.81
C MET A 28 -17.44 6.61 -1.20
N MET A 29 -17.32 5.28 -1.19
CA MET A 29 -16.07 4.56 -0.86
C MET A 29 -15.13 4.44 -2.08
N ASN A 30 -15.62 4.81 -3.27
CA ASN A 30 -15.01 4.49 -4.57
C ASN A 30 -14.55 5.73 -5.36
N ASP A 31 -14.84 6.94 -4.88
CA ASP A 31 -14.50 8.21 -5.53
C ASP A 31 -13.04 8.63 -5.25
N GLY A 32 -12.61 8.58 -3.98
CA GLY A 32 -11.23 8.93 -3.58
C GLY A 32 -10.17 7.85 -3.84
N THR A 33 -10.59 6.67 -4.31
CA THR A 33 -9.75 5.48 -4.58
C THR A 33 -9.76 5.07 -6.04
N GLN A 34 -10.34 5.89 -6.93
CA GLN A 34 -10.10 5.76 -8.37
C GLN A 34 -8.64 6.07 -8.66
N PHE A 35 -7.78 5.06 -8.46
CA PHE A 35 -6.50 5.03 -9.14
C PHE A 35 -6.80 5.18 -10.63
N GLU A 36 -6.35 6.30 -11.20
CA GLU A 36 -6.56 6.60 -12.62
C GLU A 36 -6.02 5.44 -13.46
N GLY A 37 -6.93 4.61 -13.95
CA GLY A 37 -6.65 3.52 -14.87
C GLY A 37 -6.10 2.23 -14.23
N ASN A 38 -6.16 1.16 -15.04
CA ASN A 38 -5.61 -0.17 -14.76
C ASN A 38 -4.07 -0.18 -14.69
N ALA A 39 -3.43 0.95 -14.38
CA ALA A 39 -1.98 1.13 -14.40
C ALA A 39 -1.31 0.27 -13.32
N PHE A 40 -0.22 -0.39 -13.71
CA PHE A 40 0.56 -1.21 -12.80
C PHE A 40 1.50 -0.33 -11.97
N HIS A 41 1.70 -0.69 -10.71
CA HIS A 41 2.54 0.07 -9.78
C HIS A 41 3.62 -0.82 -9.17
N SER A 42 4.82 -0.29 -9.04
CA SER A 42 5.92 -0.92 -8.32
C SER A 42 6.35 -0.02 -7.17
N PHE A 43 6.16 -0.47 -5.95
CA PHE A 43 6.56 0.26 -4.75
C PHE A 43 7.89 -0.31 -4.23
N VAL A 44 8.97 0.43 -4.43
CA VAL A 44 10.34 0.03 -4.10
C VAL A 44 10.72 0.60 -2.74
N ILE A 45 11.12 -0.26 -1.80
CA ILE A 45 11.54 0.12 -0.45
C ILE A 45 13.07 -0.03 -0.38
N LEU A 46 13.79 1.06 -0.59
CA LEU A 46 15.24 1.11 -0.44
C LEU A 46 15.58 1.19 1.05
N GLY A 47 16.44 0.30 1.54
CA GLY A 47 16.67 0.12 2.97
C GLY A 47 15.66 -0.81 3.64
N ALA A 48 15.07 -1.75 2.90
CA ALA A 48 14.02 -2.66 3.39
C ALA A 48 14.41 -3.51 4.62
N SER A 49 15.70 -3.80 4.82
CA SER A 49 16.17 -4.52 6.01
C SER A 49 16.35 -3.63 7.25
N GLY A 50 16.18 -2.31 7.10
CA GLY A 50 16.41 -1.31 8.14
C GLY A 50 15.28 -1.17 9.16
N ASP A 51 15.58 -0.45 10.24
CA ASP A 51 14.67 -0.30 11.38
C ASP A 51 13.42 0.53 11.04
N LEU A 52 13.56 1.56 10.20
CA LEU A 52 12.42 2.35 9.71
C LEU A 52 11.49 1.50 8.85
N ALA A 53 12.04 0.69 7.93
CA ALA A 53 11.25 -0.18 7.08
C ALA A 53 10.47 -1.20 7.92
N LYS A 54 11.16 -1.87 8.84
CA LYS A 54 10.57 -2.88 9.74
C LYS A 54 9.46 -2.32 10.64
N LYS A 55 9.68 -1.17 11.26
CA LYS A 55 8.81 -0.62 12.31
C LYS A 55 7.72 0.32 11.79
N LYS A 56 7.90 0.88 10.58
CA LYS A 56 7.02 1.91 10.02
C LYS A 56 6.61 1.64 8.59
N THR A 57 7.55 1.52 7.65
CA THR A 57 7.20 1.45 6.22
C THR A 57 6.36 0.23 5.88
N TYR A 58 6.80 -0.99 6.23
CA TYR A 58 6.01 -2.19 5.95
C TYR A 58 4.67 -2.20 6.70
N PRO A 59 4.60 -1.86 8.01
CA PRO A 59 3.31 -1.71 8.69
C PRO A 59 2.35 -0.72 8.01
N THR A 60 2.84 0.44 7.58
CA THR A 60 2.01 1.44 6.90
C THR A 60 1.50 0.93 5.55
N VAL A 61 2.38 0.34 4.74
CA VAL A 61 1.99 -0.20 3.44
C VAL A 61 1.01 -1.38 3.58
N TRP A 62 1.19 -2.22 4.60
CA TRP A 62 0.23 -3.27 4.93
C TRP A 62 -1.14 -2.72 5.32
N TRP A 63 -1.22 -1.70 6.18
CA TRP A 63 -2.50 -1.11 6.53
C TRP A 63 -3.21 -0.51 5.32
N LEU A 64 -2.47 0.17 4.43
CA LEU A 64 -3.02 0.68 3.18
C LEU A 64 -3.51 -0.46 2.26
N PHE A 65 -2.75 -1.56 2.15
CA PHE A 65 -3.15 -2.73 1.36
C PHE A 65 -4.41 -3.38 1.91
N ARG A 66 -4.43 -3.65 3.22
CA ARG A 66 -5.56 -4.24 3.94
C ARG A 66 -6.83 -3.40 3.78
N ASP A 67 -6.70 -2.08 3.86
CA ASP A 67 -7.83 -1.15 3.80
C ASP A 67 -8.27 -0.84 2.35
N GLY A 68 -7.68 -1.48 1.34
CA GLY A 68 -8.03 -1.27 -0.08
C GLY A 68 -7.65 0.12 -0.61
N LEU A 69 -6.67 0.77 0.01
CA LEU A 69 -6.21 2.14 -0.31
C LEU A 69 -5.01 2.15 -1.27
N LEU A 70 -4.67 1.01 -1.86
CA LEU A 70 -3.62 0.86 -2.87
C LEU A 70 -4.21 0.40 -4.20
N PRO A 71 -3.52 0.65 -5.34
CA PRO A 71 -3.96 0.13 -6.62
C PRO A 71 -4.00 -1.40 -6.58
N ASN A 72 -4.99 -2.01 -7.25
CA ASN A 72 -5.10 -3.47 -7.33
C ASN A 72 -3.89 -4.12 -8.03
N ASN A 73 -3.31 -3.43 -9.02
CA ASN A 73 -2.14 -3.88 -9.77
C ASN A 73 -0.87 -3.30 -9.16
N ILE A 74 -0.40 -3.88 -8.06
CA ILE A 74 0.79 -3.40 -7.35
C ILE A 74 1.71 -4.55 -6.94
N VAL A 75 3.01 -4.30 -6.99
CA VAL A 75 4.04 -5.14 -6.37
C VAL A 75 4.92 -4.33 -5.44
N PHE A 76 5.46 -4.98 -4.41
CA PHE A 76 6.38 -4.37 -3.46
C PHE A 76 7.76 -4.98 -3.63
N VAL A 77 8.80 -4.16 -3.77
CA VAL A 77 10.17 -4.62 -3.95
C VAL A 77 11.05 -4.03 -2.85
N GLY A 78 11.41 -4.86 -1.86
CA GLY A 78 12.42 -4.52 -0.87
C GLY A 78 13.82 -4.61 -1.46
N TYR A 79 14.66 -3.62 -1.18
CA TYR A 79 16.06 -3.60 -1.62
C TYR A 79 16.96 -3.16 -0.47
N ALA A 80 17.98 -3.96 -0.15
CA ALA A 80 19.02 -3.58 0.81
C ALA A 80 20.29 -4.42 0.65
N ARG A 81 21.36 -4.03 1.35
CA ARG A 81 22.64 -4.76 1.38
C ARG A 81 22.58 -6.11 2.09
N SER A 82 21.60 -6.29 2.98
CA SER A 82 21.46 -7.52 3.76
C SER A 82 20.94 -8.63 2.86
N ASN A 83 21.60 -9.79 2.87
CA ASN A 83 21.08 -10.97 2.20
C ASN A 83 19.98 -11.58 3.07
N LEU A 84 18.71 -11.30 2.74
CA LEU A 84 17.54 -11.83 3.41
C LEU A 84 16.64 -12.52 2.40
N THR A 85 16.01 -13.60 2.81
CA THR A 85 14.85 -14.17 2.12
C THR A 85 13.59 -13.37 2.44
N ILE A 86 12.53 -13.55 1.63
CA ILE A 86 11.23 -12.94 1.91
C ILE A 86 10.65 -13.43 3.24
N ASP A 87 10.84 -14.71 3.57
CA ASP A 87 10.33 -15.28 4.83
C ASP A 87 11.04 -14.67 6.04
N GLU A 88 12.37 -14.52 5.99
CA GLU A 88 13.13 -13.84 7.05
C GLU A 88 12.71 -12.37 7.22
N LEU A 89 12.46 -11.66 6.11
CA LEU A 89 11.95 -10.30 6.16
C LEU A 89 10.54 -10.26 6.78
N LYS A 90 9.65 -11.16 6.36
CA LYS A 90 8.29 -11.29 6.88
C LYS A 90 8.29 -11.55 8.38
N GLU A 91 9.12 -12.45 8.87
CA GLU A 91 9.26 -12.74 10.29
C GLU A 91 9.72 -11.52 11.10
N ARG A 92 10.71 -10.78 10.57
CA ARG A 92 11.22 -9.55 11.23
C ARG A 92 10.16 -8.45 11.33
N VAL A 93 9.30 -8.35 10.33
CA VAL A 93 8.28 -7.30 10.19
C VAL A 93 7.00 -7.66 10.95
N ARG A 94 6.60 -8.95 10.99
CA ARG A 94 5.33 -9.43 11.55
C ARG A 94 4.96 -8.82 12.91
N PRO A 95 5.87 -8.68 13.90
CA PRO A 95 5.53 -8.10 15.20
C PRO A 95 4.95 -6.67 15.15
N TYR A 96 5.22 -5.92 14.09
CA TYR A 96 4.80 -4.53 13.93
C TYR A 96 3.54 -4.36 13.07
N MET A 97 3.08 -5.43 12.40
CA MET A 97 1.98 -5.38 11.44
C MET A 97 0.60 -5.34 12.11
N LYS A 98 0.50 -5.86 13.35
CA LYS A 98 -0.74 -5.95 14.13
C LYS A 98 -1.88 -6.66 13.39
N VAL A 99 -1.54 -7.74 12.68
CA VAL A 99 -2.48 -8.57 11.92
C VAL A 99 -3.50 -9.21 12.85
N GLN A 100 -4.79 -9.07 12.56
CA GLN A 100 -5.87 -9.75 13.27
C GLN A 100 -6.13 -11.15 12.67
N PRO A 101 -6.70 -12.10 13.43
CA PRO A 101 -6.95 -13.46 12.93
C PRO A 101 -7.76 -13.52 11.62
N GLU A 102 -8.74 -12.63 11.44
CA GLU A 102 -9.56 -12.50 10.23
C GLU A 102 -8.81 -11.92 9.02
N GLU A 103 -7.64 -11.30 9.24
CA GLU A 103 -6.83 -10.66 8.19
C GLU A 103 -5.74 -11.60 7.63
N GLU A 104 -5.56 -12.82 8.16
CA GLU A 104 -4.45 -13.71 7.80
C GLU A 104 -4.43 -14.08 6.30
N GLN A 105 -5.60 -14.19 5.66
CA GLN A 105 -5.66 -14.42 4.21
C GLN A 105 -5.15 -13.20 3.42
N THR A 106 -5.66 -12.01 3.72
CA THR A 106 -5.19 -10.75 3.11
C THR A 106 -3.72 -10.52 3.38
N TYR A 107 -3.22 -10.89 4.56
CA TYR A 107 -1.81 -10.83 4.93
C TYR A 107 -0.95 -11.77 4.09
N ALA A 108 -1.43 -13.00 3.83
CA ALA A 108 -0.76 -13.91 2.93
C ALA A 108 -0.72 -13.37 1.48
N GLU A 109 -1.81 -12.78 1.01
CA GLU A 109 -1.89 -12.13 -0.31
C GLU A 109 -0.91 -10.95 -0.42
N PHE A 110 -0.84 -10.10 0.61
CA PHE A 110 0.14 -9.01 0.68
C PHE A 110 1.56 -9.54 0.48
N TRP A 111 1.98 -10.55 1.24
CA TRP A 111 3.33 -11.10 1.13
C TRP A 111 3.60 -11.83 -0.18
N ARG A 112 2.57 -12.35 -0.87
CA ARG A 112 2.71 -12.92 -2.21
C ARG A 112 3.12 -11.87 -3.25
N LEU A 113 2.76 -10.60 -3.03
CA LEU A 113 3.13 -9.46 -3.88
C LEU A 113 4.48 -8.84 -3.52
N ASN A 114 5.15 -9.35 -2.48
CA ASN A 114 6.44 -8.85 -2.01
C ASN A 114 7.60 -9.62 -2.62
N HIS A 115 8.59 -8.87 -3.10
CA HIS A 115 9.87 -9.37 -3.60
C HIS A 115 11.01 -8.68 -2.85
N TYR A 116 12.17 -9.32 -2.81
CA TYR A 116 13.35 -8.79 -2.14
C TYR A 116 14.59 -8.99 -2.99
N ILE A 117 15.46 -7.99 -3.01
CA ILE A 117 16.72 -8.00 -3.74
C ILE A 117 17.84 -7.54 -2.81
N CYS A 118 18.92 -8.30 -2.79
CA CYS A 118 20.16 -7.93 -2.13
C CYS A 118 21.03 -7.11 -3.10
N GLY A 119 21.52 -5.95 -2.68
CA GLY A 119 22.42 -5.13 -3.51
C GLY A 119 23.00 -3.91 -2.79
N THR A 120 24.05 -3.32 -3.35
CA THR A 120 24.73 -2.13 -2.82
C THR A 120 24.12 -0.83 -3.34
N TYR A 121 24.18 0.23 -2.54
CA TYR A 121 23.62 1.54 -2.93
C TYR A 121 24.52 2.35 -3.86
N THR A 122 25.73 1.89 -4.15
CA THR A 122 26.73 2.60 -4.97
C THR A 122 27.08 1.85 -6.25
N GLY A 123 26.75 0.56 -6.34
CA GLY A 123 27.08 -0.28 -7.48
C GLY A 123 26.06 -0.12 -8.60
N ARG A 124 26.49 0.41 -9.76
CA ARG A 124 25.66 0.49 -10.98
C ARG A 124 25.05 -0.87 -11.34
N THR A 125 25.85 -1.94 -11.30
CA THR A 125 25.40 -3.30 -11.62
C THR A 125 24.26 -3.77 -10.73
N ASP A 126 24.23 -3.37 -9.45
CA ASP A 126 23.18 -3.78 -8.53
C ASP A 126 21.85 -3.08 -8.82
N PHE A 127 21.89 -1.82 -9.26
CA PHE A 127 20.70 -1.13 -9.74
C PHE A 127 20.22 -1.65 -11.10
N GLU A 128 21.12 -2.11 -11.96
CA GLU A 128 20.75 -2.80 -13.20
C GLU A 128 20.00 -4.11 -12.88
N MET A 129 20.43 -4.87 -11.88
CA MET A 129 19.70 -6.05 -11.40
C MET A 129 18.33 -5.70 -10.81
N LEU A 130 18.24 -4.61 -10.02
CA LEU A 130 16.94 -4.12 -9.54
C LEU A 130 16.01 -3.77 -10.70
N ASN A 131 16.51 -3.06 -11.72
CA ASN A 131 15.71 -2.72 -12.90
C ASN A 131 15.27 -3.95 -13.69
N GLN A 132 16.15 -4.94 -13.86
CA GLN A 132 15.81 -6.21 -14.52
C GLN A 132 14.70 -6.94 -13.75
N LYS A 133 14.80 -6.98 -12.42
CA LYS A 133 13.77 -7.59 -11.58
C LYS A 133 12.44 -6.86 -11.70
N LEU A 134 12.43 -5.54 -11.61
CA LEU A 134 11.21 -4.73 -11.79
C LEU A 134 10.57 -4.99 -13.16
N THR A 135 11.37 -4.94 -14.22
CA THR A 135 10.90 -5.20 -15.59
C THR A 135 10.32 -6.61 -15.75
N SER A 136 10.84 -7.61 -15.02
CA SER A 136 10.28 -8.98 -15.03
C SER A 136 8.94 -9.13 -14.31
N LEU A 137 8.60 -8.19 -13.41
CA LEU A 137 7.36 -8.19 -12.63
C LEU A 137 6.28 -7.31 -13.25
N GLU A 138 6.69 -6.36 -14.09
CA GLU A 138 5.83 -5.35 -14.68
C GLU A 138 5.29 -5.79 -16.05
N PRO A 139 4.08 -5.33 -16.45
CA PRO A 139 3.55 -5.60 -17.77
C PRO A 139 4.31 -4.82 -18.85
N VAL A 140 4.21 -5.27 -20.11
CA VAL A 140 4.83 -4.61 -21.27
C VAL A 140 4.36 -3.15 -21.44
N ALA A 141 3.13 -2.84 -21.00
CA ALA A 141 2.58 -1.49 -21.02
C ALA A 141 3.29 -0.51 -20.07
N GLY A 142 4.18 -1.00 -19.19
CA GLY A 142 4.91 -0.22 -18.21
C GLY A 142 4.22 -0.15 -16.85
N ALA A 143 4.90 0.51 -15.90
CA ALA A 143 4.43 0.68 -14.54
C ALA A 143 4.86 2.03 -13.94
N ASN A 144 4.04 2.55 -13.04
CA ASN A 144 4.39 3.66 -12.18
C ASN A 144 5.29 3.16 -11.06
N ARG A 145 6.52 3.66 -10.98
CA ARG A 145 7.50 3.23 -9.96
C ARG A 145 7.64 4.29 -8.87
N ILE A 146 7.42 3.89 -7.62
CA ILE A 146 7.63 4.74 -6.44
C ILE A 146 8.86 4.22 -5.69
N TYR A 147 9.85 5.07 -5.48
CA TYR A 147 11.06 4.73 -4.73
C TYR A 147 11.02 5.40 -3.35
N TYR A 148 10.80 4.60 -2.31
CA TYR A 148 10.81 5.04 -0.92
C TYR A 148 12.21 4.85 -0.32
N LEU A 149 12.92 5.95 -0.06
CA LEU A 149 14.29 5.96 0.47
C LEU A 149 14.30 5.85 2.01
N ALA A 150 14.13 4.64 2.54
CA ALA A 150 14.31 4.36 3.98
C ALA A 150 15.79 4.17 4.34
N LEU A 151 16.63 5.08 3.86
CA LEU A 151 18.09 5.04 3.96
C LEU A 151 18.62 6.19 4.82
N PRO A 152 19.80 6.05 5.47
CA PRO A 152 20.44 7.19 6.11
C PRO A 152 20.87 8.23 5.07
N PRO A 153 20.94 9.54 5.41
CA PRO A 153 21.31 10.59 4.47
C PRO A 153 22.67 10.39 3.78
N SER A 154 23.60 9.68 4.45
CA SER A 154 24.96 9.45 3.96
C SER A 154 25.07 8.58 2.70
N VAL A 155 23.97 8.01 2.20
CA VAL A 155 23.96 7.15 1.00
C VAL A 155 23.08 7.70 -0.12
N PHE A 156 22.70 8.98 -0.07
CA PHE A 156 21.79 9.59 -1.05
C PHE A 156 22.51 10.12 -2.31
N GLU A 157 23.83 10.31 -2.23
CA GLU A 157 24.66 10.84 -3.32
C GLU A 157 25.26 9.75 -4.22
#